data_AF-A0A3M6GCV7-F1
#
_entry.id   AF-A0A3M6GCV7-F1
#
_cell.length_a   1.000
_cell.length_b   1.000
_cell.length_c   1.000
_cell.angle_alpha   90.00
_cell.angle_beta   90.00
_cell.angle_gamma   90.00
#
_symmetry.space_group_name_H-M   'P 1'
#
loop_
_entity.id
_entity.type
_entity.pdbx_description
1 polymer ?
#
loop_
_entity_poly.entity_id
_entity_poly.type
_entity_poly.pdbx_seq_one_letter_code
_entity_poly.pdbx_strand_id
1 'polypeptide(L)'
;MARAVSDTELSEITRKLLKGALQACKADLPDQDVPRAVKKAQASLASRRRIDEEAIVEAVMIAAGHPDDEKVANRLERETRKRVRSSKLHEVSFKPDRKIFRQPYMRKIMTAEGVTILFPDKSESPNVRVVDLGGDKRQIIVDTDKVTEDGVVTPKTSQPA
;
A
#
# COMPACT_ATOMS: atom_id res chain seq x y z
N MET A 1 -17.08 7.57 -31.19
CA MET A 1 -15.84 6.80 -30.96
C MET A 1 -15.67 6.61 -29.45
N ALA A 2 -15.59 5.37 -28.97
CA ALA A 2 -15.41 5.08 -27.54
C ALA A 2 -13.97 5.43 -27.12
N ARG A 3 -13.82 6.21 -26.04
CA ARG A 3 -12.52 6.57 -25.48
C ARG A 3 -11.84 5.32 -24.92
N ALA A 4 -10.65 4.98 -25.42
CA ALA A 4 -9.83 3.92 -24.84
C ALA A 4 -9.41 4.31 -23.41
N VAL A 5 -9.65 3.41 -22.46
CA VAL A 5 -9.31 3.61 -21.03
C VAL A 5 -7.83 3.25 -20.86
N SER A 6 -7.04 4.09 -20.19
CA SER A 6 -5.61 3.85 -19.98
C SER A 6 -5.34 2.95 -18.77
N ASP A 7 -4.17 2.31 -18.73
CA ASP A 7 -3.70 1.50 -17.59
C ASP A 7 -3.70 2.29 -16.27
N THR A 8 -3.37 3.59 -16.31
CA THR A 8 -3.44 4.50 -15.15
C THR A 8 -4.88 4.70 -14.69
N GLU A 9 -5.84 4.91 -15.62
CA GLU A 9 -7.26 5.05 -15.26
C GLU A 9 -7.82 3.74 -14.69
N LEU A 10 -7.47 2.59 -15.29
CA LEU A 10 -7.84 1.27 -14.77
C LEU A 10 -7.24 1.01 -13.37
N SER A 11 -6.00 1.45 -13.15
CA SER A 11 -5.33 1.34 -11.84
C SER A 11 -6.03 2.20 -10.77
N GLU A 12 -6.45 3.43 -11.09
CA GLU A 12 -7.23 4.27 -10.17
C GLU A 12 -8.61 3.67 -9.86
N ILE A 13 -9.30 3.14 -10.88
CA ILE A 13 -10.59 2.46 -10.70
C ILE A 13 -10.40 1.26 -9.77
N THR A 14 -9.36 0.46 -9.97
CA THR A 14 -9.03 -0.70 -9.14
C THR A 14 -8.75 -0.29 -7.69
N ARG A 15 -7.95 0.76 -7.46
CA ARG A 15 -7.69 1.29 -6.12
C ARG A 15 -8.98 1.68 -5.40
N LYS A 16 -9.90 2.37 -6.09
CA LYS A 16 -11.21 2.75 -5.55
C LYS A 16 -12.08 1.53 -5.26
N LEU A 17 -12.06 0.54 -6.16
CA LEU A 17 -12.78 -0.72 -5.99
C LEU A 17 -12.31 -1.47 -4.75
N LEU A 18 -10.99 -1.65 -4.57
CA LEU A 18 -10.41 -2.31 -3.40
C LEU A 18 -10.89 -1.67 -2.10
N LYS A 19 -10.82 -0.33 -2.02
CA LYS A 19 -11.31 0.41 -0.84
C LYS A 19 -12.80 0.15 -0.60
N GLY A 20 -13.62 0.17 -1.64
CA GLY A 20 -15.06 -0.06 -1.53
C GLY A 20 -15.43 -1.49 -1.15
N ALA A 21 -14.70 -2.50 -1.65
CA ALA A 21 -14.92 -3.90 -1.32
C ALA A 21 -14.53 -4.20 0.13
N LEU A 22 -13.33 -3.78 0.54
CA LEU A 22 -12.81 -3.99 1.89
C LEU A 22 -13.62 -3.20 2.93
N GLN A 23 -14.09 -2.00 2.61
CA GLN A 23 -14.97 -1.25 3.51
C GLN A 23 -16.31 -1.96 3.75
N ALA A 24 -16.90 -2.55 2.71
CA ALA A 24 -18.15 -3.30 2.85
C ALA A 24 -17.98 -4.60 3.62
N CYS A 25 -16.78 -5.17 3.60
CA CYS A 25 -16.43 -6.39 4.33
C CYS A 25 -15.63 -6.11 5.61
N LYS A 26 -15.73 -4.89 6.18
CA LYS A 26 -14.92 -4.46 7.33
C LYS A 26 -14.93 -5.47 8.49
N ALA A 27 -16.09 -6.05 8.78
CA ALA A 27 -16.26 -7.01 9.87
C ALA A 27 -15.48 -8.32 9.69
N ASP A 28 -15.06 -8.64 8.46
CA ASP A 28 -14.28 -9.84 8.13
C ASP A 28 -12.78 -9.59 8.08
N LEU A 29 -12.36 -8.32 8.17
CA LEU A 29 -10.95 -7.99 8.06
C LEU A 29 -10.25 -8.24 9.40
N PRO A 30 -8.98 -8.64 9.37
CA PRO A 30 -8.14 -8.65 10.56
C PRO A 30 -8.18 -7.30 11.25
N ASP A 31 -8.45 -7.30 12.55
CA ASP A 31 -8.60 -6.11 13.41
C ASP A 31 -9.65 -5.09 12.91
N GLN A 32 -10.49 -5.47 11.95
CA GLN A 32 -11.41 -4.57 11.23
C GLN A 32 -10.72 -3.34 10.60
N ASP A 33 -9.41 -3.46 10.30
CA ASP A 33 -8.55 -2.37 9.84
C ASP A 33 -8.58 -2.27 8.30
N VAL A 34 -9.54 -1.49 7.79
CA VAL A 34 -9.69 -1.21 6.36
C VAL A 34 -8.45 -0.53 5.76
N PRO A 35 -7.87 0.55 6.36
CA PRO A 35 -6.66 1.16 5.83
C PRO A 35 -5.49 0.19 5.63
N ARG A 36 -5.23 -0.70 6.61
CA ARG A 36 -4.17 -1.70 6.52
C ARG A 36 -4.47 -2.76 5.45
N ALA A 37 -5.71 -3.24 5.38
CA ALA A 37 -6.14 -4.18 4.35
C ALA A 37 -5.98 -3.60 2.94
N VAL A 38 -6.39 -2.34 2.72
CA VAL A 38 -6.23 -1.66 1.42
C VAL A 38 -4.76 -1.59 1.02
N LYS A 39 -3.87 -1.21 1.94
CA LYS A 39 -2.41 -1.18 1.68
C LYS A 39 -1.88 -2.55 1.28
N LYS A 40 -2.33 -3.62 1.95
CA LYS A 40 -1.90 -5.01 1.67
C LYS A 40 -2.38 -5.48 0.29
N ALA A 41 -3.63 -5.19 -0.08
CA ALA A 41 -4.16 -5.49 -1.41
C ALA A 41 -3.38 -4.73 -2.51
N GLN A 42 -3.15 -3.43 -2.33
CA GLN A 42 -2.39 -2.63 -3.30
C GLN A 42 -0.97 -3.13 -3.49
N ALA A 43 -0.28 -3.50 -2.40
CA ALA A 43 1.06 -4.04 -2.46
C ALA A 43 1.11 -5.37 -3.24
N SER A 44 0.12 -6.25 -3.05
CA SER A 44 0.00 -7.50 -3.83
C SER A 44 -0.18 -7.25 -5.33
N LEU A 45 -0.99 -6.24 -5.70
CA LEU A 45 -1.18 -5.87 -7.10
C LEU A 45 0.06 -5.21 -7.72
N ALA A 46 0.82 -4.42 -6.95
CA ALA A 46 2.01 -3.71 -7.42
C ALA A 46 3.12 -4.62 -7.96
N SER A 47 3.24 -5.83 -7.42
CA SER A 47 4.24 -6.82 -7.84
C SER A 47 3.82 -7.62 -9.08
N ARG A 48 2.56 -7.53 -9.53
CA ARG A 48 2.08 -8.32 -10.67
C ARG A 48 2.57 -7.76 -12.00
N ARG A 49 2.70 -8.65 -12.99
CA ARG A 49 2.98 -8.24 -14.38
C ARG A 49 1.74 -7.64 -15.06
N ARG A 50 0.56 -8.19 -14.75
CA ARG A 50 -0.76 -7.75 -15.22
C ARG A 50 -1.78 -7.89 -14.09
N ILE A 51 -2.83 -7.09 -14.15
CA ILE A 51 -4.00 -7.17 -13.27
C ILE A 51 -5.20 -7.53 -14.14
N ASP A 52 -5.92 -8.56 -13.72
CA ASP A 52 -7.22 -9.00 -14.21
C ASP A 52 -8.18 -9.18 -13.01
N GLU A 53 -9.41 -9.67 -13.28
CA GLU A 53 -10.42 -9.88 -12.23
C GLU A 53 -9.93 -10.80 -11.11
N GLU A 54 -9.29 -11.93 -11.47
CA GLU A 54 -8.78 -12.90 -10.50
C GLU A 54 -7.67 -12.29 -9.64
N ALA A 55 -6.77 -11.50 -10.23
CA ALA A 55 -5.75 -10.77 -9.45
C ALA A 55 -6.36 -9.82 -8.43
N ILE A 56 -7.48 -9.15 -8.76
CA ILE A 56 -8.17 -8.24 -7.84
C ILE A 56 -8.83 -9.02 -6.70
N VAL A 57 -9.50 -10.13 -7.01
CA VAL A 57 -10.11 -11.02 -5.99
C VAL A 57 -9.03 -11.55 -5.05
N GLU A 58 -7.95 -12.10 -5.60
CA GLU A 58 -6.83 -12.63 -4.82
C GLU A 58 -6.20 -11.56 -3.91
N ALA A 59 -6.05 -10.32 -4.40
CA ALA A 59 -5.54 -9.21 -3.59
C ALA A 59 -6.46 -8.89 -2.39
N VAL A 60 -7.78 -9.00 -2.55
CA VAL A 60 -8.75 -8.85 -1.45
C VAL A 60 -8.64 -10.01 -0.45
N MET A 61 -8.50 -11.24 -0.93
CA MET A 61 -8.32 -12.42 -0.06
C MET A 61 -7.03 -12.31 0.77
N ILE A 62 -5.91 -11.94 0.13
CA ILE A 62 -4.63 -11.67 0.80
C ILE A 62 -4.81 -10.57 1.87
N ALA A 63 -5.54 -9.50 1.54
CA ALA A 63 -5.80 -8.39 2.46
C ALA A 63 -6.61 -8.81 3.68
N ALA A 64 -7.60 -9.68 3.50
CA ALA A 64 -8.39 -10.28 4.58
C ALA A 64 -7.64 -11.38 5.37
N GLY A 65 -6.41 -11.70 4.98
CA GLY A 65 -5.59 -12.70 5.68
C GLY A 65 -5.84 -14.13 5.24
N HIS A 66 -6.42 -14.36 4.05
CA HIS A 66 -6.84 -15.68 3.56
C HIS A 66 -7.73 -16.40 4.57
N PRO A 67 -8.98 -15.94 4.76
CA PRO A 67 -9.88 -16.53 5.74
C PRO A 67 -10.15 -18.00 5.41
N ASP A 68 -9.98 -18.87 6.42
CA ASP A 68 -10.33 -20.30 6.32
C ASP A 68 -11.86 -20.53 6.37
N ASP A 69 -12.62 -19.58 6.93
CA ASP A 69 -14.08 -19.62 6.93
C ASP A 69 -14.63 -19.36 5.52
N GLU A 70 -15.22 -20.41 4.94
CA GLU A 70 -15.79 -20.39 3.60
C GLU A 70 -16.88 -19.33 3.42
N LYS A 71 -17.68 -19.02 4.45
CA LYS A 71 -18.71 -17.97 4.36
C LYS A 71 -18.08 -16.60 4.23
N VAL A 72 -16.97 -16.36 4.92
CA VAL A 72 -16.21 -15.11 4.85
C VAL A 72 -15.53 -14.99 3.48
N ALA A 73 -14.86 -16.04 3.03
CA ALA A 73 -14.24 -16.13 1.72
C ALA A 73 -15.25 -15.83 0.59
N ASN A 74 -16.39 -16.52 0.59
CA ASN A 74 -17.46 -16.33 -0.39
C ASN A 74 -18.02 -14.90 -0.39
N ARG A 75 -18.14 -14.27 0.79
CA ARG A 75 -18.64 -12.90 0.89
C ARG A 75 -17.66 -11.90 0.27
N LEU A 76 -16.37 -12.02 0.58
CA LEU A 76 -15.31 -11.17 0.03
C LEU A 76 -15.25 -11.31 -1.50
N GLU A 77 -15.27 -12.54 -2.00
CA GLU A 77 -15.25 -12.82 -3.43
C GLU A 77 -16.48 -12.23 -4.13
N ARG A 78 -17.68 -12.51 -3.63
CA ARG A 78 -18.94 -12.02 -4.21
C ARG A 78 -18.99 -10.50 -4.25
N GLU A 79 -18.63 -9.83 -3.15
CA GLU A 79 -18.62 -8.36 -3.09
C GLU A 79 -17.58 -7.73 -4.02
N THR A 80 -16.43 -8.40 -4.19
CA THR A 80 -15.37 -7.96 -5.11
C THR A 80 -15.78 -8.14 -6.57
N ARG A 81 -16.19 -9.36 -6.97
CA ARG A 81 -16.66 -9.65 -8.34
C ARG A 81 -17.86 -8.81 -8.75
N LYS A 82 -18.79 -8.55 -7.82
CA LYS A 82 -19.93 -7.65 -8.08
C LYS A 82 -19.44 -6.25 -8.49
N ARG A 83 -18.45 -5.70 -7.78
CA ARG A 83 -17.89 -4.38 -8.09
C ARG A 83 -17.09 -4.38 -9.39
N VAL A 84 -16.33 -5.45 -9.66
CA VAL A 84 -15.57 -5.59 -10.93
C VAL A 84 -16.53 -5.55 -12.10
N ARG A 85 -17.59 -6.36 -12.07
CA ARG A 85 -18.64 -6.41 -13.12
C ARG A 85 -19.35 -5.07 -13.33
N SER A 86 -19.56 -4.29 -12.28
CA SER A 86 -20.16 -2.95 -12.38
C SER A 86 -19.17 -1.85 -12.82
N SER A 87 -17.91 -2.19 -13.03
CA SER A 87 -16.83 -1.24 -13.37
C SER A 87 -16.27 -1.50 -14.77
N LYS A 88 -15.32 -0.68 -15.19
CA LYS A 88 -14.60 -0.84 -16.47
C LYS A 88 -13.52 -1.95 -16.44
N LEU A 89 -13.44 -2.73 -15.36
CA LEU A 89 -12.37 -3.72 -15.14
C LEU A 89 -12.75 -5.13 -15.59
N HIS A 90 -14.03 -5.39 -15.85
CA HIS A 90 -14.50 -6.70 -16.26
C HIS A 90 -13.97 -7.07 -17.66
N GLU A 91 -13.47 -8.31 -17.80
CA GLU A 91 -12.85 -8.82 -19.04
C GLU A 91 -11.64 -8.01 -19.53
N VAL A 92 -11.09 -7.13 -18.69
CA VAL A 92 -9.91 -6.33 -19.01
C VAL A 92 -8.71 -6.87 -18.23
N SER A 93 -7.57 -6.95 -18.91
CA SER A 93 -6.27 -7.18 -18.29
C SER A 93 -5.34 -6.03 -18.63
N PHE A 94 -4.67 -5.43 -17.64
CA PHE A 94 -3.87 -4.21 -17.82
C PHE A 94 -2.58 -4.25 -16.99
N LYS A 95 -1.62 -3.38 -17.31
CA LYS A 95 -0.38 -3.29 -16.53
C LYS A 95 -0.63 -2.45 -15.27
N PRO A 96 -0.16 -2.87 -14.08
CA PRO A 96 -0.29 -2.05 -12.88
C PRO A 96 0.46 -0.73 -13.03
N ASP A 97 -0.22 0.37 -12.74
CA ASP A 97 0.44 1.65 -12.53
C ASP A 97 1.14 1.64 -11.16
N ARG A 98 2.47 1.57 -11.21
CA ARG A 98 3.32 1.52 -10.01
C ARG A 98 3.24 2.79 -9.19
N LYS A 99 2.83 3.94 -9.73
CA LYS A 99 2.64 5.15 -8.91
C LYS A 99 1.39 5.04 -8.03
N ILE A 100 0.41 4.25 -8.46
CA ILE A 100 -0.89 4.08 -7.78
C ILE A 100 -0.85 2.91 -6.77
N PHE A 101 -0.22 1.79 -7.14
CA PHE A 101 -0.23 0.58 -6.32
C PHE A 101 0.97 0.42 -5.38
N ARG A 102 2.09 1.11 -5.64
CA ARG A 102 3.29 0.92 -4.80
C ARG A 102 3.11 1.63 -3.45
N GLN A 103 3.64 1.00 -2.40
CA GLN A 103 4.01 1.74 -1.19
C GLN A 103 4.89 2.95 -1.58
N PRO A 104 4.86 4.05 -0.82
CA PRO A 104 5.80 5.14 -1.06
C PRO A 104 7.23 4.58 -1.07
N TYR A 105 8.09 5.07 -1.97
CA TYR A 105 9.52 4.71 -1.94
C TYR A 105 10.06 4.88 -0.53
N MET A 106 10.95 4.03 -0.05
CA MET A 106 11.56 4.28 1.27
C MET A 106 12.70 5.28 1.08
N ARG A 107 12.66 6.40 1.80
CA ARG A 107 13.75 7.36 1.89
C ARG A 107 14.66 6.96 3.05
N LYS A 108 15.96 6.90 2.78
CA LYS A 108 17.01 6.69 3.78
C LYS A 108 17.78 8.00 3.93
N ILE A 109 17.87 8.52 5.15
CA ILE A 109 18.81 9.59 5.52
C ILE A 109 19.90 8.95 6.38
N MET A 110 21.15 9.15 5.99
CA MET A 110 22.32 8.81 6.81
C MET A 110 23.04 10.10 7.16
N THR A 111 23.26 10.35 8.44
CA THR A 111 24.02 11.50 8.91
C THR A 111 25.50 11.15 9.05
N ALA A 112 26.37 12.17 9.13
CA ALA A 112 27.80 11.97 9.32
C ALA A 112 28.12 11.32 10.69
N GLU A 113 27.24 11.52 11.67
CA GLU A 113 27.29 10.95 13.01
C GLU A 113 26.82 9.49 13.07
N GLY A 114 26.45 8.90 11.93
CA GLY A 114 26.01 7.50 11.83
C GLY A 114 24.54 7.27 12.16
N VAL A 115 23.73 8.31 12.34
CA VAL A 115 22.28 8.16 12.52
C VAL A 115 21.64 7.81 11.18
N THR A 116 20.88 6.71 11.15
CA THR A 116 20.13 6.28 9.96
C THR A 116 18.63 6.38 10.22
N ILE A 117 17.92 7.13 9.38
CA ILE A 117 16.46 7.26 9.42
C ILE A 117 15.90 6.69 8.13
N LEU A 118 15.03 5.68 8.25
CA LEU A 118 14.35 5.03 7.12
C LEU A 118 12.84 5.24 7.24
N PHE A 119 12.22 5.86 6.23
CA PHE A 119 10.81 6.22 6.27
C PHE A 119 10.16 6.23 4.87
N PRO A 120 8.82 6.13 4.76
CA PRO A 120 8.14 6.25 3.48
C PRO A 120 8.24 7.68 2.91
N ASP A 121 8.61 7.78 1.63
CA ASP A 121 8.78 9.01 0.85
C ASP A 121 7.40 9.55 0.45
N LYS A 122 6.79 10.30 1.37
CA LYS A 122 5.50 10.98 1.16
C LYS A 122 5.75 12.38 0.58
N SER A 123 5.31 12.61 -0.65
CA SER A 123 5.41 13.94 -1.30
C SER A 123 4.34 14.92 -0.79
N GLU A 124 3.16 14.42 -0.43
CA GLU A 124 2.09 15.20 0.19
C GLU A 124 2.10 14.96 1.70
N SER A 125 2.37 16.01 2.48
CA SER A 125 2.44 15.99 3.96
C SER A 125 3.53 15.06 4.54
N PRO A 126 4.82 15.40 4.37
CA PRO A 126 5.92 14.59 4.90
C PRO A 126 5.95 14.65 6.43
N ASN A 127 5.95 13.49 7.08
CA ASN A 127 6.15 13.35 8.52
C ASN A 127 7.64 13.39 8.92
N VAL A 128 8.55 13.49 7.95
CA VAL A 128 9.98 13.71 8.18
C VAL A 128 10.42 14.88 7.31
N ARG A 129 10.98 15.92 7.92
CA ARG A 129 11.44 17.15 7.24
C ARG A 129 12.90 17.41 7.57
N VAL A 130 13.65 17.91 6.60
CA VAL A 130 15.04 18.36 6.78
C VAL A 130 15.08 19.87 6.65
N VAL A 131 15.47 20.56 7.72
CA VAL A 131 15.61 22.02 7.78
C VAL A 131 17.08 22.38 7.69
N ASP A 132 17.41 23.38 6.87
CA ASP A 132 18.73 23.98 6.81
C ASP A 132 18.92 24.95 7.97
N LEU A 133 19.96 24.78 8.77
CA LEU A 133 20.30 25.70 9.87
C LEU A 133 21.47 26.63 9.52
N GLY A 134 21.98 26.58 8.29
CA GLY A 134 23.14 27.33 7.83
C GLY A 134 24.44 26.54 7.89
N GLY A 135 25.29 26.72 6.88
CA GLY A 135 26.50 25.93 6.67
C GLY A 135 26.15 24.46 6.38
N ASP A 136 26.89 23.54 7.01
CA ASP A 136 26.66 22.09 6.86
C ASP A 136 25.64 21.53 7.87
N LYS A 137 25.06 22.39 8.73
CA LYS A 137 24.15 21.95 9.79
C LYS A 137 22.74 21.74 9.24
N ARG A 138 22.20 20.54 9.47
CA ARG A 138 20.84 20.15 9.13
C ARG A 138 20.09 19.71 10.38
N GLN A 139 18.81 20.08 10.49
CA GLN A 139 17.89 19.54 11.49
C GLN A 139 16.91 18.59 10.82
N ILE A 140 16.79 17.36 11.34
CA ILE A 140 15.80 16.40 10.87
C ILE A 140 14.67 16.32 11.89
N ILE A 141 13.45 16.67 11.46
CA ILE A 141 12.25 16.72 12.30
C ILE A 141 11.35 15.56 11.92
N VAL A 142 11.00 14.72 12.90
CA VAL A 142 10.05 13.61 12.73
C VAL A 142 8.78 13.92 13.53
N ASP A 143 7.68 14.18 12.83
CA ASP A 143 6.37 14.41 13.44
C ASP A 143 5.68 13.04 13.64
N THR A 144 5.36 12.69 14.89
CA THR A 144 4.70 11.43 15.25
C THR A 144 3.62 11.63 16.31
N ASP A 145 2.52 10.86 16.22
CA ASP A 145 1.44 10.89 17.21
C ASP A 145 1.83 10.15 18.51
N LYS A 146 2.68 9.11 18.39
CA LYS A 146 3.11 8.27 19.51
C LYS A 146 4.43 7.56 19.21
N VAL A 147 5.32 7.49 20.21
CA VAL A 147 6.51 6.63 20.19
C VAL A 147 6.11 5.24 20.71
N THR A 148 6.45 4.18 19.98
CA THR A 148 6.04 2.80 20.31
C THR A 148 7.17 1.96 20.89
N GLU A 149 8.42 2.31 20.63
CA GLU A 149 9.62 1.62 21.11
C GLU A 149 10.72 2.64 21.33
N ASP A 150 11.34 2.60 22.51
CA ASP A 150 12.50 3.42 22.88
C ASP A 150 13.36 2.57 23.84
N GLY A 151 14.49 2.09 23.34
CA GLY A 151 15.31 1.12 24.06
C GLY A 151 16.65 0.87 23.36
N VAL A 152 17.61 0.33 24.11
CA VAL A 152 18.95 0.03 23.61
C VAL A 152 18.91 -1.27 22.81
N VAL A 153 19.34 -1.21 21.54
CA VAL A 153 19.41 -2.36 20.64
C VAL A 153 20.86 -2.75 20.37
N THR A 154 21.13 -4.05 20.32
CA THR A 154 22.44 -4.58 19.94
C THR A 154 22.70 -4.31 18.45
N PRO A 155 23.89 -3.84 18.05
CA PRO A 155 24.19 -3.58 16.63
C PRO A 155 24.05 -4.86 15.79
N LYS A 156 23.33 -4.80 14.66
CA LYS A 156 23.35 -5.89 13.67
C LYS A 156 24.63 -5.81 12.85
N THR A 157 25.41 -6.87 12.85
CA THR A 157 26.63 -7.00 12.03
C THR A 157 26.27 -7.04 10.55
N SER A 158 26.47 -5.94 9.83
CA SER A 158 26.37 -5.92 8.36
C SER A 158 27.69 -6.38 7.75
N GLN A 159 27.68 -7.49 6.99
CA GLN A 159 28.82 -7.93 6.18
C GLN A 159 29.12 -6.89 5.09
N PRO A 160 30.41 -6.59 4.81
CA PRO A 160 30.78 -5.74 3.68
C PRO A 160 30.54 -6.48 2.35
N ALA A 161 30.13 -5.71 1.34
CA ALA A 161 29.99 -6.13 -0.05
C ALA A 161 31.36 -6.29 -0.74
#